data_AF-A0A7J7L128-F1
#
_entry.id   AF-A0A7J7L128-F1
#
_cell.length_a   1.000
_cell.length_b   1.000
_cell.length_c   1.000
_cell.angle_alpha   90.00
_cell.angle_beta   90.00
_cell.angle_gamma   90.00
#
_symmetry.space_group_name_H-M   'P 1'
#
loop_
_entity.id
_entity.type
_entity.pdbx_description
1 polymer ?
#
loop_
_entity_poly.entity_id
_entity_poly.type
_entity_poly.pdbx_seq_one_letter_code
_entity_poly.pdbx_strand_id
1 'polypeptide(L)'
;MMNALYRATPTSQLLLPRRRELRCSSSSLSQSSFGVKMSVSKSPFKIILGSSSKARREILSEMGYEFTIVSADIDEKSIRKDKPEDLVMALAEAKAEAIIPRLQTSENEEKDTEPTLLITADQVVVYEGIVREKPSDKKEARQFIEGYSGGKASTVGSVLLTNLKTGTRKGEWDKVEVHFHKIPDDVINKLLEEGLILNVAGGLILEHPLVLPFVKEVVSFILFTLIPL
;
A
#
# COMPACT_ATOMS: atom_id res chain seq x y z
N MET A 1 -17.47 -11.89 2.43
CA MET A 1 -17.91 -10.98 3.51
C MET A 1 -16.83 -9.95 3.76
N MET A 2 -16.62 -9.03 2.82
CA MET A 2 -15.70 -7.89 2.89
C MET A 2 -16.53 -6.67 2.47
N ASN A 3 -16.56 -5.64 3.33
CA ASN A 3 -17.18 -4.30 3.18
C ASN A 3 -18.11 -3.95 4.35
N ALA A 4 -17.54 -3.62 5.52
CA ALA A 4 -18.32 -3.01 6.60
C ALA A 4 -17.56 -1.99 7.48
N LEU A 5 -16.27 -1.68 7.23
CA LEU A 5 -15.49 -0.80 8.11
C LEU A 5 -15.23 0.63 7.57
N TYR A 6 -15.67 0.95 6.35
CA TYR A 6 -15.47 2.28 5.78
C TYR A 6 -16.73 3.16 5.95
N ARG A 7 -16.73 4.05 6.94
CA ARG A 7 -17.65 5.21 6.96
C ARG A 7 -16.91 6.42 6.40
N ALA A 8 -17.07 6.67 5.10
CA ALA A 8 -16.66 7.94 4.49
C ALA A 8 -17.58 9.07 4.97
N THR A 9 -17.00 10.22 5.32
CA THR A 9 -17.75 11.45 5.59
C THR A 9 -18.32 12.01 4.27
N PRO A 10 -19.54 12.57 4.25
CA PRO A 10 -20.21 12.91 2.99
C PRO A 10 -19.91 14.36 2.60
N THR A 11 -18.81 14.65 1.89
CA THR A 11 -18.73 15.90 1.11
C THR A 11 -17.74 15.84 -0.05
N SER A 12 -18.23 15.47 -1.23
CA SER A 12 -17.96 16.15 -2.52
C SER A 12 -18.46 15.26 -3.67
N GLN A 13 -19.66 15.56 -4.15
CA GLN A 13 -20.10 15.14 -5.48
C GLN A 13 -19.17 15.79 -6.50
N LEU A 14 -18.22 15.05 -7.07
CA LEU A 14 -17.62 15.41 -8.34
C LEU A 14 -18.33 14.67 -9.47
N LEU A 15 -18.97 15.49 -10.30
CA LEU A 15 -19.66 15.14 -11.53
C LEU A 15 -18.75 14.34 -12.47
N LEU A 16 -19.11 13.10 -12.75
CA LEU A 16 -18.65 12.38 -13.94
C LEU A 16 -19.40 12.93 -15.18
N PRO A 17 -18.71 13.24 -16.29
CA PRO A 17 -19.39 13.65 -17.52
C PRO A 17 -20.21 12.48 -18.08
N ARG A 18 -21.49 12.75 -18.39
CA ARG A 18 -22.45 11.83 -19.00
C ARG A 18 -21.88 11.26 -20.31
N ARG A 19 -21.77 9.92 -20.40
CA ARG A 19 -21.57 9.23 -21.68
C ARG A 19 -22.74 9.56 -22.61
N ARG A 20 -22.46 10.07 -23.81
CA ARG A 20 -23.44 10.14 -24.90
C ARG A 20 -23.76 8.71 -25.33
N GLU A 21 -25.03 8.31 -25.16
CA GLU A 21 -25.58 7.10 -25.73
C GLU A 21 -25.55 7.20 -27.27
N LEU A 22 -24.73 6.38 -27.90
CA LEU A 22 -24.86 6.10 -29.33
C LEU A 22 -25.95 5.04 -29.48
N ARG A 23 -27.11 5.50 -29.95
CA ARG A 23 -28.23 4.69 -30.43
C ARG A 23 -27.75 3.83 -31.60
N CYS A 24 -27.83 2.51 -31.48
CA CYS A 24 -27.78 1.62 -32.63
C CYS A 24 -29.05 0.76 -32.63
N SER A 25 -29.74 0.81 -33.77
CA SER A 25 -31.05 0.24 -34.04
C SER A 25 -31.03 -1.30 -34.09
N SER A 26 -32.15 -1.88 -33.65
CA SER A 26 -32.47 -3.30 -33.63
C SER A 26 -32.27 -4.05 -34.95
N SER A 27 -31.69 -5.25 -34.90
CA SER A 27 -32.20 -6.42 -35.62
C SER A 27 -31.58 -7.75 -35.13
N SER A 28 -32.47 -8.68 -34.80
CA SER A 28 -32.36 -10.16 -34.83
C SER A 28 -31.17 -10.90 -34.20
N LEU A 29 -31.53 -11.73 -33.21
CA LEU A 29 -30.81 -12.87 -32.66
C LEU A 29 -30.30 -13.86 -33.72
N SER A 30 -29.05 -14.29 -33.59
CA SER A 30 -28.68 -15.70 -33.75
C SER A 30 -27.55 -16.05 -32.78
N GLN A 31 -27.75 -17.14 -32.04
CA GLN A 31 -26.81 -17.68 -31.07
C GLN A 31 -25.56 -18.16 -31.78
N SER A 32 -24.40 -17.60 -31.41
CA SER A 32 -23.12 -18.28 -31.59
C SER A 32 -22.26 -18.01 -30.37
N SER A 33 -21.74 -19.08 -29.78
CA SER A 33 -20.84 -19.10 -28.64
C SER A 33 -19.53 -18.38 -28.99
N PHE A 34 -19.50 -17.07 -28.80
CA PHE A 34 -18.29 -16.27 -28.84
C PHE A 34 -17.59 -16.36 -27.49
N GLY A 35 -16.52 -17.16 -27.42
CA GLY A 35 -15.54 -17.01 -26.37
C GLY A 35 -15.00 -15.59 -26.42
N VAL A 36 -15.35 -14.79 -25.41
CA VAL A 36 -14.76 -13.46 -25.23
C VAL A 36 -13.30 -13.68 -24.89
N LYS A 37 -12.44 -13.65 -25.91
CA LYS A 37 -11.02 -13.34 -25.74
C LYS A 37 -10.98 -11.93 -25.15
N MET A 38 -10.80 -11.86 -23.83
CA MET A 38 -10.39 -10.63 -23.16
C MET A 38 -9.04 -10.25 -23.74
N SER A 39 -9.03 -9.36 -24.74
CA SER A 39 -7.81 -8.70 -25.17
C SER A 39 -7.39 -7.77 -24.06
N VAL A 40 -6.39 -8.16 -23.28
CA VAL A 40 -5.71 -7.25 -22.36
C VAL A 40 -5.09 -6.15 -23.23
N SER A 41 -5.69 -4.97 -23.21
CA SER A 41 -5.09 -3.80 -23.85
C SER A 41 -3.77 -3.53 -23.14
N LYS A 42 -2.66 -3.57 -23.87
CA LYS A 42 -1.33 -3.30 -23.33
C LYS A 42 -1.34 -1.94 -22.61
N SER A 43 -0.91 -1.93 -21.35
CA SER A 43 -0.86 -0.71 -20.54
C SER A 43 0.03 0.35 -21.23
N PRO A 44 -0.35 1.64 -21.23
CA PRO A 44 0.45 2.70 -21.87
C PRO A 44 1.76 2.99 -21.13
N PHE A 45 2.01 2.32 -20.01
CA PHE A 45 3.22 2.42 -19.20
C PHE A 45 3.54 1.07 -18.52
N LYS A 46 4.82 0.86 -18.22
CA LYS A 46 5.29 -0.26 -17.39
C LYS A 46 5.36 0.17 -15.93
N ILE A 47 5.06 -0.74 -15.01
CA ILE A 47 5.17 -0.49 -13.57
C ILE A 47 6.28 -1.38 -12.98
N ILE A 48 7.10 -0.77 -12.13
CA ILE A 48 8.04 -1.45 -11.25
C ILE A 48 7.62 -1.15 -9.80
N LEU A 49 7.32 -2.19 -9.03
CA LEU A 49 7.11 -2.09 -7.60
C LEU A 49 8.46 -2.18 -6.86
N GLY A 50 8.87 -1.06 -6.31
CA GLY A 50 10.07 -0.84 -5.50
C GLY A 50 9.98 -1.34 -4.06
N SER A 51 9.16 -2.36 -3.78
CA SER A 51 8.85 -2.81 -2.41
C SER A 51 8.90 -4.33 -2.30
N SER A 52 9.46 -4.83 -1.20
CA SER A 52 9.40 -6.24 -0.81
C SER A 52 8.12 -6.61 -0.05
N SER A 53 7.24 -5.64 0.24
CA SER A 53 6.00 -5.88 0.97
C SER A 53 5.03 -6.75 0.17
N LYS A 54 4.67 -7.91 0.75
CA LYS A 54 3.64 -8.81 0.21
C LYS A 54 2.30 -8.10 0.05
N ALA A 55 1.91 -7.28 1.04
CA ALA A 55 0.61 -6.61 1.03
C ALA A 55 0.51 -5.56 -0.09
N ARG A 56 1.57 -4.78 -0.33
CA ARG A 56 1.58 -3.82 -1.47
C ARG A 56 1.47 -4.53 -2.82
N ARG A 57 2.18 -5.66 -2.97
CA ARG A 57 2.08 -6.49 -4.19
C ARG A 57 0.64 -6.99 -4.40
N GLU A 58 -0.03 -7.43 -3.34
CA GLU A 58 -1.41 -7.92 -3.42
C GLU A 58 -2.36 -6.80 -3.87
N ILE A 59 -2.29 -5.62 -3.25
CA ILE A 59 -3.18 -4.51 -3.61
C ILE A 59 -2.96 -4.05 -5.07
N LEU A 60 -1.70 -3.91 -5.52
CA LEU A 60 -1.42 -3.56 -6.92
C LEU A 60 -1.97 -4.61 -7.90
N SER A 61 -1.90 -5.88 -7.53
CA SER A 61 -2.43 -6.99 -8.34
C SER A 61 -3.96 -6.98 -8.37
N GLU A 62 -4.61 -6.72 -7.23
CA GLU A 62 -6.08 -6.61 -7.12
C GLU A 62 -6.64 -5.42 -7.91
N MET A 63 -5.86 -4.33 -8.04
CA MET A 63 -6.19 -3.21 -8.92
C MET A 63 -6.05 -3.56 -10.41
N GLY A 64 -5.54 -4.74 -10.76
CA GLY A 64 -5.39 -5.21 -12.14
C GLY A 64 -4.13 -4.72 -12.84
N TYR A 65 -3.14 -4.22 -12.11
CA TYR A 65 -1.87 -3.81 -12.69
C TYR A 65 -0.92 -4.99 -12.88
N GLU A 66 -0.26 -5.01 -14.04
CA GLU A 66 0.92 -5.85 -14.28
C GLU A 66 2.18 -5.05 -13.92
N PHE A 67 3.06 -5.63 -13.11
CA PHE A 67 4.27 -4.97 -12.65
C PHE A 67 5.40 -5.97 -12.39
N THR A 68 6.64 -5.47 -12.45
CA THR A 68 7.82 -6.20 -11.98
C THR A 68 8.20 -5.75 -10.58
N ILE A 69 8.88 -6.61 -9.83
CA ILE A 69 9.28 -6.30 -8.45
C ILE A 69 10.78 -6.13 -8.41
N VAL A 70 11.23 -4.99 -7.90
CA VAL A 70 12.65 -4.70 -7.67
C VAL A 70 12.78 -4.00 -6.33
N SER A 71 13.17 -4.74 -5.29
CA SER A 71 13.38 -4.14 -3.97
C SER A 71 14.83 -3.72 -3.76
N ALA A 72 15.04 -2.61 -3.07
CA ALA A 72 16.32 -2.29 -2.46
C ALA A 72 16.37 -2.78 -1.02
N ASP A 73 17.53 -3.30 -0.64
CA ASP A 73 17.90 -3.52 0.75
C ASP A 73 18.67 -2.28 1.20
N ILE A 74 17.97 -1.34 1.82
CA ILE A 74 18.55 -0.11 2.37
C ILE A 74 18.66 -0.23 3.89
N ASP A 75 19.64 0.44 4.48
CA ASP A 75 19.70 0.58 5.93
C ASP A 75 18.68 1.62 6.39
N GLU A 76 17.41 1.20 6.51
CA GLU A 76 16.30 2.05 6.98
C GLU A 76 16.61 2.70 8.34
N LYS A 77 17.46 2.08 9.17
CA LYS A 77 17.83 2.58 10.50
C LYS A 77 18.79 3.76 10.47
N SER A 78 19.55 3.93 9.38
CA SER A 78 20.43 5.08 9.17
C SER A 78 19.66 6.37 8.84
N ILE A 79 18.42 6.22 8.36
CA ILE A 79 17.58 7.35 7.94
C ILE A 79 16.68 7.72 9.11
N ARG A 80 16.86 8.95 9.59
CA ARG A 80 16.13 9.50 10.73
C ARG A 80 15.62 10.89 10.40
N LYS A 81 14.36 11.14 10.79
CA LYS A 81 13.67 12.42 10.70
C LYS A 81 12.84 12.59 11.95
N ASP A 82 12.66 13.82 12.40
CA ASP A 82 11.90 14.12 13.62
C ASP A 82 10.40 13.86 13.44
N LYS A 83 9.89 14.14 12.23
CA LYS A 83 8.49 13.95 11.88
C LYS A 83 8.30 12.62 11.15
N PRO A 84 7.27 11.83 11.49
CA PRO A 84 7.01 10.55 10.85
C PRO A 84 6.68 10.70 9.36
N GLU A 85 6.01 11.78 8.94
CA GLU A 85 5.74 12.09 7.54
C GLU A 85 7.03 12.29 6.73
N ASP A 86 7.98 13.05 7.27
CA ASP A 86 9.27 13.29 6.63
C ASP A 86 10.09 12.00 6.59
N LEU A 87 9.99 11.16 7.63
CA LEU A 87 10.67 9.88 7.71
C LEU A 87 10.22 8.94 6.59
N VAL A 88 8.92 8.72 6.43
CA VAL A 88 8.40 7.79 5.41
C VAL A 88 8.68 8.29 4.00
N MET A 89 8.63 9.60 3.77
CA MET A 89 8.99 10.19 2.48
C MET A 89 10.47 9.95 2.16
N ALA A 90 11.37 10.23 3.12
CA ALA A 90 12.80 10.00 2.96
C ALA A 90 13.14 8.52 2.73
N LEU A 91 12.42 7.60 3.39
CA LEU A 91 12.61 6.16 3.19
C LEU A 91 12.16 5.72 1.78
N ALA A 92 11.04 6.24 1.27
CA ALA A 92 10.59 5.95 -0.09
C ALA A 92 11.58 6.52 -1.13
N GLU A 93 12.09 7.73 -0.93
CA GLU A 93 13.12 8.36 -1.77
C GLU A 93 14.41 7.54 -1.78
N ALA A 94 14.92 7.14 -0.61
CA ALA A 94 16.13 6.33 -0.51
C ALA A 94 15.99 4.97 -1.20
N LYS A 95 14.81 4.33 -1.14
CA LYS A 95 14.52 3.10 -1.90
C LYS A 95 14.60 3.36 -3.39
N ALA A 96 14.00 4.45 -3.88
CA ALA A 96 14.06 4.80 -5.29
C ALA A 96 15.51 5.03 -5.75
N GLU A 97 16.29 5.77 -4.97
CA GLU A 97 17.70 6.06 -5.27
C GLU A 97 18.59 4.82 -5.28
N ALA A 98 18.30 3.82 -4.43
CA ALA A 98 19.01 2.55 -4.44
C ALA A 98 18.60 1.64 -5.62
N ILE A 99 17.38 1.77 -6.14
CA ILE A 99 16.84 0.95 -7.23
C ILE A 99 17.23 1.50 -8.61
N ILE A 100 17.10 2.82 -8.83
CA ILE A 100 17.27 3.45 -10.15
C ILE A 100 18.59 3.06 -10.85
N PRO A 101 19.77 3.10 -10.20
CA PRO A 101 21.02 2.71 -10.85
C PRO A 101 21.05 1.26 -11.32
N ARG A 102 20.34 0.35 -10.63
CA ARG A 102 20.26 -1.08 -10.98
C ARG A 102 19.39 -1.34 -12.21
N LEU A 103 18.48 -0.42 -12.51
CA LEU A 103 17.60 -0.50 -13.69
C LEU A 103 18.28 0.10 -14.92
N GLN A 104 19.10 1.14 -14.72
CA GLN A 104 19.87 1.79 -15.79
C GLN A 104 20.98 0.89 -16.36
N THR A 105 21.56 0.00 -15.56
CA THR A 105 22.58 -0.95 -16.03
C THR A 105 22.03 -2.10 -16.88
N SER A 106 20.70 -2.28 -16.89
CA SER A 106 20.02 -3.37 -17.59
C SER A 106 19.38 -2.98 -18.94
N GLU A 107 19.46 -1.71 -19.34
CA GLU A 107 18.89 -1.27 -20.62
C GLU A 107 19.94 -1.21 -21.73
N ASN A 108 19.86 -2.21 -22.62
CA ASN A 108 20.22 -2.02 -24.02
C ASN A 108 19.37 -0.85 -24.55
N GLU A 109 20.02 0.21 -25.04
CA GLU A 109 19.44 1.52 -25.42
C GLU A 109 18.39 1.49 -26.56
N GLU A 110 17.90 0.33 -26.96
CA GLU A 110 17.06 0.20 -28.16
C GLU A 110 15.64 -0.32 -27.83
N LYS A 111 14.65 0.56 -28.04
CA LYS A 111 13.24 0.29 -28.42
C LYS A 111 12.13 0.24 -27.37
N ASP A 112 12.31 0.61 -26.11
CA ASP A 112 11.15 0.78 -25.24
C ASP A 112 10.48 2.16 -25.41
N THR A 113 9.40 2.19 -26.19
CA THR A 113 8.62 3.41 -26.48
C THR A 113 7.77 3.87 -25.29
N GLU A 114 7.42 2.96 -24.39
CA GLU A 114 6.51 3.20 -23.26
C GLU A 114 7.27 3.66 -22.01
N PRO A 115 6.78 4.67 -21.27
CA PRO A 115 7.41 5.11 -20.02
C PRO A 115 7.33 4.02 -18.94
N THR A 116 8.39 3.90 -18.16
CA THR A 116 8.45 3.02 -16.98
C THR A 116 8.30 3.84 -15.71
N LEU A 117 7.35 3.44 -14.86
CA LEU A 117 7.07 4.06 -13.57
C LEU A 117 7.58 3.18 -12.43
N LEU A 118 8.45 3.72 -11.60
CA LEU A 118 8.88 3.09 -10.35
C LEU A 118 8.01 3.60 -9.19
N ILE A 119 7.33 2.69 -8.51
CA ILE A 119 6.54 2.96 -7.31
C ILE A 119 7.34 2.49 -6.09
N THR A 120 7.71 3.42 -5.22
CA THR A 120 8.34 3.13 -3.93
C THR A 120 7.46 3.62 -2.81
N ALA A 121 7.46 2.91 -1.70
CA ALA A 121 6.58 3.24 -0.59
C ALA A 121 7.19 2.80 0.74
N ASP A 122 6.84 3.53 1.80
CA ASP A 122 7.21 3.20 3.16
C ASP A 122 6.05 3.40 4.13
N GLN A 123 6.12 2.77 5.30
CA GLN A 123 5.09 2.88 6.32
C GLN A 123 5.66 2.57 7.69
N VAL A 124 5.30 3.41 8.65
CA VAL A 124 5.61 3.25 10.06
C VAL A 124 4.35 3.30 10.91
N VAL A 125 4.43 2.72 12.11
CA VAL A 125 3.41 2.89 13.14
C VAL A 125 3.87 3.98 14.11
N VAL A 126 2.98 4.85 14.52
CA VAL A 126 3.21 5.88 15.53
C VAL A 126 2.29 5.61 16.71
N TYR A 127 2.86 5.52 17.90
CA TYR A 127 2.15 5.30 19.15
C TYR A 127 2.67 6.26 20.22
N GLU A 128 1.77 7.03 20.83
CA GLU A 128 2.12 8.05 21.83
C GLU A 128 3.24 9.01 21.37
N GLY A 129 3.23 9.35 20.08
CA GLY A 129 4.23 10.25 19.46
C GLY A 129 5.54 9.58 19.09
N ILE A 130 5.70 8.27 19.33
CA ILE A 130 6.92 7.51 19.05
C ILE A 130 6.73 6.62 17.83
N VAL A 131 7.67 6.66 16.90
CA VAL A 131 7.74 5.75 15.76
C VAL A 131 8.14 4.35 16.23
N ARG A 132 7.34 3.35 15.87
CA ARG A 132 7.59 1.93 16.08
C ARG A 132 7.94 1.26 14.75
N GLU A 133 9.18 0.83 14.63
CA GLU A 133 9.69 0.00 13.53
C GLU A 133 9.22 -1.45 13.69
N LYS A 134 9.81 -2.39 12.96
CA LYS A 134 9.59 -3.83 13.16
C LYS A 134 10.11 -4.21 14.55
N PRO A 135 9.34 -4.98 15.35
CA PRO A 135 9.81 -5.40 16.66
C PRO A 135 11.02 -6.34 16.51
N SER A 136 11.99 -6.18 17.40
CA SER A 136 13.25 -6.91 17.43
C SER A 136 13.07 -8.33 17.97
N ASP A 137 12.06 -8.54 18.82
CA ASP A 137 11.74 -9.82 19.43
C ASP A 137 10.25 -9.95 19.79
N LYS A 138 9.84 -11.15 20.25
CA LYS A 138 8.47 -11.45 20.65
C LYS A 138 7.99 -10.64 21.87
N LYS A 139 8.91 -10.22 22.75
CA LYS A 139 8.57 -9.43 23.93
C LYS A 139 8.21 -8.00 23.52
N GLU A 140 8.98 -7.41 22.63
CA GLU A 140 8.68 -6.09 22.05
C GLU A 140 7.40 -6.13 21.22
N ALA A 141 7.21 -7.17 20.39
CA ALA A 141 5.98 -7.35 19.62
C ALA A 141 4.73 -7.44 20.52
N ARG A 142 4.83 -8.16 21.65
CA ARG A 142 3.78 -8.19 22.68
C ARG A 142 3.50 -6.79 23.21
N GLN A 143 4.53 -6.07 23.66
CA GLN A 143 4.39 -4.72 24.21
C GLN A 143 3.72 -3.78 23.20
N PHE A 144 4.00 -3.95 21.92
CA PHE A 144 3.37 -3.15 20.88
C PHE A 144 1.86 -3.37 20.84
N ILE A 145 1.42 -4.63 20.68
CA ILE A 145 0.00 -4.99 20.59
C ILE A 145 -0.76 -4.67 21.89
N GLU A 146 -0.16 -4.94 23.05
CA GLU A 146 -0.74 -4.58 24.35
C GLU A 146 -0.94 -3.06 24.48
N GLY A 147 0.00 -2.25 23.97
CA GLY A 147 -0.15 -0.80 23.94
C GLY A 147 -1.34 -0.33 23.08
N TYR A 148 -1.65 -1.02 21.98
CA TYR A 148 -2.80 -0.67 21.13
C TYR A 148 -4.13 -1.10 21.73
N SER A 149 -4.14 -2.14 22.56
CA SER A 149 -5.34 -2.77 23.12
C SER A 149 -6.20 -1.77 23.89
N GLY A 150 -7.44 -1.58 23.45
CA GLY A 150 -8.39 -0.64 24.06
C GLY A 150 -8.05 0.84 23.85
N GLY A 151 -6.99 1.15 23.11
CA GLY A 151 -6.52 2.49 22.82
C GLY A 151 -6.54 2.80 21.32
N LYS A 152 -5.54 3.55 20.88
CA LYS A 152 -5.35 3.92 19.48
C LYS A 152 -3.90 3.87 19.05
N ALA A 153 -3.69 3.61 17.77
CA ALA A 153 -2.42 3.73 17.08
C ALA A 153 -2.61 4.60 15.84
N SER A 154 -1.53 5.17 15.31
CA SER A 154 -1.56 5.75 13.97
C SER A 154 -0.59 5.01 13.07
N THR A 155 -0.90 4.91 11.79
CA THR A 155 0.05 4.56 10.75
C THR A 155 0.33 5.80 9.92
N VAL A 156 1.60 6.04 9.60
CA VAL A 156 2.00 7.06 8.64
C VAL A 156 2.71 6.33 7.52
N GLY A 157 2.36 6.61 6.27
CA GLY A 157 2.99 5.97 5.14
C GLY A 157 3.04 6.86 3.92
N SER A 158 3.98 6.57 3.03
CA SER A 158 4.29 7.35 1.84
C SER A 158 4.21 6.50 0.59
N VAL A 159 3.96 7.18 -0.52
CA VAL A 159 4.09 6.67 -1.88
C VAL A 159 4.90 7.68 -2.68
N LEU A 160 5.87 7.19 -3.43
CA LEU A 160 6.68 7.96 -4.34
C LEU A 160 6.66 7.29 -5.71
N LEU A 161 6.13 8.01 -6.70
CA LEU A 161 6.12 7.65 -8.11
C LEU A 161 7.27 8.34 -8.81
N THR A 162 8.13 7.58 -9.46
CA THR A 162 9.24 8.08 -10.29
C THR A 162 9.06 7.65 -11.74
N ASN A 163 8.99 8.60 -12.66
CA ASN A 163 9.08 8.33 -14.08
C ASN A 163 10.55 8.14 -14.47
N LEU A 164 10.95 6.91 -14.79
CA LEU A 164 12.36 6.58 -15.06
C LEU A 164 12.89 7.21 -16.36
N LYS A 165 11.99 7.56 -17.30
CA LYS A 165 12.36 8.18 -18.58
C LYS A 165 12.63 9.68 -18.43
N THR A 166 11.81 10.39 -17.64
CA THR A 166 11.93 11.84 -17.47
C THR A 166 12.68 12.25 -16.21
N GLY A 167 12.86 11.33 -15.26
CA GLY A 167 13.38 11.60 -13.92
C GLY A 167 12.39 12.33 -13.00
N THR A 168 11.17 12.62 -13.46
CA THR A 168 10.16 13.33 -12.67
C THR A 168 9.68 12.46 -11.52
N ARG A 169 9.62 13.04 -10.32
CA ARG A 169 9.12 12.39 -9.10
C ARG A 169 7.88 13.10 -8.58
N LYS A 170 6.91 12.34 -8.10
CA LYS A 170 5.77 12.85 -7.33
C LYS A 170 5.50 11.89 -6.18
N GLY A 171 5.43 12.40 -4.96
CA GLY A 171 5.11 11.58 -3.81
C GLY A 171 4.21 12.32 -2.83
N GLU A 172 3.47 11.55 -2.06
CA GLU A 172 2.53 11.99 -1.04
C GLU A 172 2.62 11.04 0.16
N TRP A 173 2.17 11.51 1.31
CA TRP A 173 2.03 10.69 2.50
C TRP A 173 0.62 10.83 3.07
N ASP A 174 0.19 9.81 3.81
CA ASP A 174 -1.08 9.82 4.53
C ASP A 174 -0.89 9.29 5.94
N LYS A 175 -1.79 9.72 6.83
CA LYS A 175 -1.85 9.28 8.22
C LYS A 175 -3.23 8.72 8.51
N VAL A 176 -3.24 7.47 8.99
CA VAL A 176 -4.45 6.78 9.42
C VAL A 176 -4.41 6.57 10.92
N GLU A 177 -5.46 6.93 11.63
CA GLU A 177 -5.66 6.60 13.04
C GLU A 177 -6.57 5.39 13.17
N VAL A 178 -6.17 4.42 14.01
CA VAL A 178 -6.91 3.18 14.24
C VAL A 178 -7.22 3.08 15.72
N HIS A 179 -8.49 2.88 16.03
CA HIS A 179 -9.00 2.67 17.38
C HIS A 179 -9.31 1.20 17.57
N PHE A 180 -8.93 0.65 18.73
CA PHE A 180 -9.11 -0.76 19.02
C PHE A 180 -10.07 -0.96 20.20
N HIS A 181 -10.85 -2.03 20.12
CA HIS A 181 -11.39 -2.68 21.31
C HIS A 181 -10.25 -3.30 22.14
N LYS A 182 -10.56 -3.76 23.35
CA LYS A 182 -9.61 -4.55 24.12
C LYS A 182 -9.29 -5.84 23.35
N ILE A 183 -8.03 -6.03 23.00
CA ILE A 183 -7.48 -7.24 22.39
C ILE A 183 -7.15 -8.21 23.54
N PRO A 184 -7.77 -9.40 23.58
CA PRO A 184 -7.52 -10.42 24.61
C PRO A 184 -6.10 -11.01 24.54
N ASP A 185 -5.56 -11.43 25.69
CA ASP A 185 -4.21 -12.00 25.78
C ASP A 185 -4.06 -13.28 24.94
N ASP A 186 -5.10 -14.11 24.81
CA ASP A 186 -5.05 -15.32 23.99
C ASP A 186 -4.90 -15.01 22.50
N VAL A 187 -5.45 -13.88 22.04
CA VAL A 187 -5.27 -13.37 20.67
C VAL A 187 -3.85 -12.89 20.47
N ILE A 188 -3.29 -12.15 21.45
CA ILE A 188 -1.90 -11.68 21.41
C ILE A 188 -0.94 -12.88 21.37
N ASN A 189 -1.19 -13.92 22.17
CA ASN A 189 -0.40 -15.15 22.18
C ASN A 189 -0.38 -15.82 20.80
N LYS A 190 -1.55 -15.99 20.16
CA LYS A 190 -1.66 -16.60 18.83
C LYS A 190 -0.89 -15.79 17.77
N LEU A 191 -1.01 -14.46 17.79
CA LEU A 191 -0.24 -13.59 16.88
C LEU A 191 1.28 -13.76 17.05
N LEU A 192 1.75 -13.92 18.29
CA LEU A 192 3.16 -14.16 18.60
C LEU A 192 3.63 -15.57 18.21
N GLU A 193 2.74 -16.56 18.26
CA GLU A 193 3.00 -17.92 17.80
C GLU A 193 3.15 -17.96 16.27
N GLU A 194 2.24 -17.29 15.54
CA GLU A 194 2.31 -17.15 14.08
C GLU A 194 3.54 -16.37 13.62
N GLY A 195 3.97 -15.38 14.41
CA GLY A 195 5.21 -14.63 14.17
C GLY A 195 5.18 -13.65 12.99
N LEU A 196 4.05 -13.53 12.27
CA LEU A 196 3.90 -12.56 11.17
C LEU A 196 4.13 -11.12 11.64
N ILE A 197 3.69 -10.81 12.87
CA ILE A 197 3.84 -9.48 13.47
C ILE A 197 5.31 -9.09 13.70
N LEU A 198 6.25 -10.03 13.67
CA LEU A 198 7.69 -9.71 13.78
C LEU A 198 8.25 -9.03 12.53
N ASN A 199 7.56 -9.17 11.40
CA ASN A 199 8.06 -8.73 10.09
C ASN A 199 7.42 -7.42 9.60
N VAL A 200 6.58 -6.79 10.41
CA VAL A 200 5.85 -5.55 10.05
C VAL A 200 6.09 -4.44 11.06
N ALA A 201 6.05 -3.19 10.59
CA ALA A 201 6.22 -2.03 11.45
C ALA A 201 5.15 -2.00 12.55
N GLY A 202 5.57 -1.68 13.78
CA GLY A 202 4.73 -1.69 14.97
C GLY A 202 4.09 -3.03 15.31
N GLY A 203 4.47 -4.13 14.66
CA GLY A 203 3.81 -5.41 14.84
C GLY A 203 2.33 -5.42 14.43
N LEU A 204 1.88 -4.43 13.67
CA LEU A 204 0.45 -4.21 13.42
C LEU A 204 0.04 -4.65 12.02
N ILE A 205 -0.87 -5.63 11.94
CA ILE A 205 -1.49 -6.10 10.70
C ILE A 205 -3.01 -6.01 10.86
N LEU A 206 -3.61 -4.94 10.35
CA LEU A 206 -5.03 -4.62 10.57
C LEU A 206 -5.97 -5.63 9.92
N GLU A 207 -5.59 -6.14 8.76
CA GLU A 207 -6.36 -7.12 8.00
C GLU A 207 -6.20 -8.55 8.53
N HIS A 208 -5.37 -8.75 9.55
CA HIS A 208 -5.17 -10.08 10.13
C HIS A 208 -6.48 -10.58 10.73
N PRO A 209 -6.92 -11.82 10.44
CA PRO A 209 -8.20 -12.35 10.94
C PRO A 209 -8.37 -12.30 12.46
N LEU A 210 -7.26 -12.39 13.20
CA LEU A 210 -7.26 -12.27 14.66
C LEU A 210 -7.30 -10.82 15.18
N VAL A 211 -6.84 -9.84 14.38
CA VAL A 211 -6.81 -8.41 14.76
C VAL A 211 -8.07 -7.70 14.32
N LEU A 212 -8.55 -7.99 13.11
CA LEU A 212 -9.68 -7.33 12.46
C LEU A 212 -10.94 -7.23 13.33
N PRO A 213 -11.37 -8.26 14.09
CA PRO A 213 -12.54 -8.18 14.96
C PRO A 213 -12.42 -7.14 16.09
N PHE A 214 -11.20 -6.70 16.41
CA PHE A 214 -10.92 -5.73 17.46
C PHE A 214 -10.66 -4.34 16.93
N VAL A 215 -10.69 -4.13 15.61
CA VAL A 215 -10.63 -2.78 15.03
C VAL A 215 -12.01 -2.13 15.20
N LYS A 216 -12.08 -1.09 16.04
CA LYS A 216 -13.31 -0.36 16.34
C LYS A 216 -13.61 0.67 15.25
N GLU A 217 -12.60 1.44 14.87
CA GLU A 217 -12.73 2.54 13.92
C GLU A 217 -11.40 2.82 13.23
N VAL A 218 -11.48 3.18 11.95
CA VAL A 218 -10.35 3.63 11.14
C VAL A 218 -10.67 5.03 10.63
N VAL A 219 -9.85 6.00 10.99
CA VAL A 219 -10.01 7.41 10.61
C VAL A 219 -8.84 7.80 9.73
N SER A 220 -9.09 8.08 8.45
CA SER A 220 -8.09 8.62 7.52
C SER A 220 -8.48 10.01 7.05
N PHE A 221 -7.47 10.84 6.75
CA PHE A 221 -7.65 12.17 6.18
C PHE A 221 -7.64 12.16 4.65
N ILE A 222 -7.02 11.16 4.02
CA ILE A 222 -6.97 11.00 2.56
C ILE A 222 -7.49 9.60 2.18
N LEU A 223 -8.01 9.46 0.96
CA LEU A 223 -8.48 8.20 0.38
C LEU A 223 -7.32 7.26 0.01
N PHE A 224 -6.22 7.24 0.77
CA PHE A 224 -5.21 6.20 0.65
C PHE A 224 -5.54 5.06 1.61
N THR A 225 -5.43 3.83 1.10
CA THR A 225 -5.68 2.61 1.86
C THR A 225 -4.71 2.47 3.04
N LEU A 226 -5.04 1.60 4.01
CA LEU A 226 -4.21 1.27 5.19
C LEU A 226 -2.77 0.85 4.86
N ILE A 227 -2.52 0.57 3.59
CA ILE A 227 -1.23 0.35 2.99
C ILE A 227 -1.12 1.38 1.86
N PRO A 228 -0.20 2.35 1.96
CA PRO A 228 0.06 3.29 0.87
C PRO A 228 0.58 2.51 -0.34
N LEU A 229 -0.09 2.74 -1.48
CA LEU A 229 0.24 2.20 -2.79
C LEU A 229 0.71 3.28 -3.75
#